data_AF-A0A8U0TRJ6-F1
#
_entry.id   AF-A0A8U0TRJ6-F1
#
_cell.length_a   1.000
_cell.length_b   1.000
_cell.length_c   1.000
_cell.angle_alpha   90.00
_cell.angle_beta   90.00
_cell.angle_gamma   90.00
#
_symmetry.space_group_name_H-M   'P 1'
#
loop_
_entity.id
_entity.type
_entity.pdbx_description
1 polymer ?
#
loop_
_entity_poly.entity_id
_entity_poly.type
_entity_poly.pdbx_seq_one_letter_code
_entity_poly.pdbx_strand_id
1 'polypeptide(L)'
;MVIALTQAIGQTDRYVLIQKLRGTERQHVADDCPLGSLSGCQESKKALTFNLGPSTIPRRTNANKSDPSKKKVFRQVLQQQEMLQDLEAQLVALERETEVWEMGRHATPLPGLNPGLGEELDVLETRLRQNGAELMHVEYCEEQMQREKDKEQDIQGRLRQLYASMDEYSFRLKDLQTHSFRLGQDFCVEAQRRSSHPGTPQSEEAMGALREELHNRHQKGRGARRERCQVLEKLNKK
;
A
#
# COMPACT_ATOMS: atom_id res chain seq x y z
N MET A 1 53.07 34.84 35.67
CA MET A 1 53.13 35.06 37.13
C MET A 1 53.64 36.46 37.50
N VAL A 2 54.75 36.94 36.92
CA VAL A 2 55.29 38.29 37.17
C VAL A 2 54.28 39.39 36.80
N ILE A 3 53.63 39.28 35.63
CA ILE A 3 52.62 40.25 35.15
C ILE A 3 51.42 40.36 36.11
N ALA A 4 50.94 39.23 36.64
CA ALA A 4 49.79 39.18 37.53
C ALA A 4 50.08 39.81 38.90
N LEU A 5 51.29 39.60 39.45
CA LEU A 5 51.72 40.21 40.70
C LEU A 5 52.00 41.71 40.57
N THR A 6 52.60 42.16 39.46
CA THR A 6 52.83 43.60 39.23
C THR A 6 51.53 44.39 38.99
N GLN A 7 50.53 43.77 38.34
CA GLN A 7 49.20 44.38 38.20
C GLN A 7 48.45 44.49 39.54
N ALA A 8 48.68 43.57 40.49
CA ALA A 8 48.04 43.59 41.81
C ALA A 8 48.56 44.71 42.75
N ILE A 9 49.78 45.21 42.51
CA ILE A 9 50.43 46.23 43.37
C ILE A 9 50.30 47.65 42.75
N GLY A 10 49.65 47.79 41.59
CA GLY A 10 49.30 49.08 40.99
C GLY A 10 50.46 49.89 40.40
N GLN A 11 51.66 49.30 40.29
CA GLN A 11 52.81 49.95 39.64
C GLN A 11 53.16 49.24 38.33
N THR A 12 53.04 49.97 37.22
CA THR A 12 53.28 49.51 35.84
C THR A 12 54.70 49.76 35.36
N ASP A 13 55.70 49.67 36.26
CA ASP A 13 57.11 49.72 35.87
C ASP A 13 57.67 48.33 35.50
N ARG A 14 58.81 48.28 34.78
CA ARG A 14 59.44 47.03 34.33
C ARG A 14 60.15 46.32 35.49
N TYR A 15 59.53 45.26 35.99
CA TYR A 15 60.10 44.37 37.01
C TYR A 15 60.65 43.08 36.40
N VAL A 16 61.73 42.57 36.98
CA VAL A 16 62.34 41.27 36.63
C VAL A 16 62.26 40.35 37.83
N LEU A 17 62.02 39.05 37.60
CA LEU A 17 62.04 38.05 38.66
C LEU A 17 63.48 37.59 38.89
N ILE A 18 63.98 37.84 40.09
CA ILE A 18 65.33 37.45 40.51
C ILE A 18 65.23 36.21 41.39
N GLN A 19 65.90 35.14 40.99
CA GLN A 19 66.01 33.90 41.75
C GLN A 19 67.37 33.83 42.45
N LYS A 20 67.38 33.73 43.79
CA LYS A 20 68.60 33.46 44.58
C LYS A 20 68.61 32.02 45.08
N LEU A 21 69.70 31.30 44.80
CA LEU A 21 69.96 29.96 45.31
C LEU A 21 71.44 29.83 45.72
N ARG A 22 71.69 29.57 47.01
CA ARG A 22 73.04 29.33 47.59
C ARG A 22 74.10 30.37 47.17
N GLY A 23 73.77 31.66 47.25
CA GLY A 23 74.69 32.76 46.90
C GLY A 23 74.79 33.09 45.40
N THR A 24 74.17 32.28 44.54
CA THR A 24 74.07 32.52 43.10
C THR A 24 72.75 33.22 42.77
N GLU A 25 72.82 34.35 42.09
CA GLU A 25 71.67 35.16 41.66
C GLU A 25 71.47 35.01 40.14
N ARG A 26 70.24 34.69 39.72
CA ARG A 26 69.85 34.64 38.29
C ARG A 26 68.60 35.47 38.04
N GLN A 27 68.65 36.26 36.97
CA GLN A 27 67.53 37.08 36.50
C GLN A 27 66.78 36.33 35.39
N HIS A 28 65.44 36.29 35.46
CA HIS A 28 64.59 35.62 34.48
C HIS A 28 63.78 36.63 33.67
N VAL A 29 63.78 36.47 32.35
CA VAL A 29 63.04 37.34 31.42
C VAL A 29 61.57 36.87 31.31
N ALA A 30 60.66 37.75 30.88
CA ALA A 30 59.20 37.54 30.91
C ALA A 30 58.69 36.27 30.18
N ASP A 31 59.47 35.72 29.24
CA ASP A 31 59.10 34.54 28.44
C ASP A 31 59.69 33.21 28.98
N ASP A 32 60.50 33.26 30.04
CA ASP A 32 61.06 32.05 30.65
C ASP A 32 60.10 31.46 31.69
N CYS A 33 59.79 30.16 31.59
CA CYS A 33 59.05 29.46 32.64
C CYS A 33 59.95 29.29 33.87
N PRO A 34 59.71 29.98 35.00
CA PRO A 34 60.60 29.92 36.17
C PRO A 34 60.67 28.51 36.79
N LEU A 35 59.68 27.66 36.51
CA LEU A 35 59.60 26.28 36.98
C LEU A 35 60.50 25.31 36.19
N GLY A 36 60.91 25.65 34.97
CA GLY A 36 61.76 24.79 34.14
C GLY A 36 63.22 24.70 34.64
N SER A 37 63.67 25.74 35.34
CA SER A 37 65.05 25.87 35.85
C SER A 37 65.31 25.09 37.15
N LEU A 38 64.28 24.47 37.72
CA LEU A 38 64.36 23.68 38.96
C LEU A 38 64.59 22.19 38.70
N SER A 39 64.67 21.78 37.43
CA SER A 39 64.76 20.38 36.99
C SER A 39 66.06 19.64 37.35
N GLY A 40 66.97 20.26 38.12
CA GLY A 40 68.24 19.65 38.54
C GLY A 40 68.55 19.69 40.04
N CYS A 41 67.64 20.16 40.91
CA CYS A 41 67.94 20.32 42.33
C CYS A 41 67.08 19.39 43.20
N GLN A 42 67.40 18.10 43.16
CA GLN A 42 66.95 17.15 44.16
C GLN A 42 67.79 17.33 45.42
N GLU A 43 67.53 18.39 46.21
CA GLU A 43 67.65 18.45 47.68
C GLU A 43 67.63 19.87 48.27
N SER A 44 66.98 19.99 49.45
CA SER A 44 66.88 21.12 50.39
C SER A 44 65.90 22.27 50.03
N LYS A 45 64.63 22.11 50.47
CA LYS A 45 63.48 23.04 50.29
C LYS A 45 63.55 24.38 51.06
N LYS A 46 64.73 24.89 51.46
CA LYS A 46 64.82 26.09 52.34
C LYS A 46 65.76 27.22 51.89
N ALA A 47 66.35 27.15 50.70
CA ALA A 47 67.36 28.14 50.26
C ALA A 47 66.98 28.94 49.00
N LEU A 48 65.72 28.89 48.57
CA LEU A 48 65.25 29.52 47.35
C LEU A 48 64.36 30.73 47.67
N THR A 49 64.83 31.93 47.34
CA THR A 49 64.05 33.17 47.48
C THR A 49 63.94 33.87 46.12
N PHE A 50 62.74 34.39 45.85
CA PHE A 50 62.45 35.18 44.66
C PHE A 50 62.24 36.63 45.08
N ASN A 51 62.98 37.54 44.46
CA ASN A 51 62.89 38.98 44.72
C ASN A 51 62.53 39.70 43.42
N LEU A 52 61.79 40.80 43.54
CA LEU A 52 61.48 41.69 42.42
C LEU A 52 62.41 42.88 42.50
N GLY A 53 63.14 43.16 41.41
CA GLY A 53 64.06 44.30 41.31
C GLY A 53 63.75 45.16 40.08
N PRO A 54 64.07 46.47 40.10
CA PRO A 54 63.92 47.35 38.95
C PRO A 54 64.87 46.97 37.81
N SER A 55 64.35 46.87 36.58
CA SER A 55 65.13 46.46 35.41
C SER A 55 66.09 47.56 34.94
N THR A 56 67.39 47.30 34.89
CA THR A 56 68.42 48.22 34.35
C THR A 56 68.85 47.91 32.92
N ILE A 57 68.09 47.08 32.20
CA ILE A 57 68.46 46.66 30.83
C ILE A 57 68.18 47.82 29.85
N PRO A 58 69.20 48.32 29.12
CA PRO A 58 68.99 49.40 28.16
C PRO A 58 68.08 48.93 27.02
N ARG A 59 67.12 49.79 26.69
CA ARG A 59 66.12 49.62 25.63
C ARG A 59 66.79 49.31 24.29
N ARG A 60 66.95 48.01 23.97
CA ARG A 60 67.20 47.57 22.59
C ARG A 60 65.91 47.76 21.81
N THR A 61 65.85 48.83 21.04
CA THR A 61 64.92 49.00 19.92
C THR A 61 65.28 47.98 18.84
N ASN A 62 64.85 46.73 19.01
CA ASN A 62 64.87 45.75 17.94
C ASN A 62 63.50 45.73 17.28
N ALA A 63 63.33 46.64 16.31
CA ALA A 63 62.31 46.50 15.30
C ALA A 63 62.53 45.17 14.54
N ASN A 64 61.48 44.37 14.49
CA ASN A 64 61.15 43.50 13.36
C ASN A 64 62.17 42.41 12.96
N LYS A 65 62.07 41.23 13.60
CA LYS A 65 62.30 39.95 12.91
C LYS A 65 61.12 39.03 13.16
N SER A 66 60.05 39.27 12.41
CA SER A 66 58.96 38.31 12.26
C SER A 66 59.44 37.15 11.40
N ASP A 67 59.41 35.93 11.92
CA ASP A 67 59.55 34.76 11.06
C ASP A 67 58.47 34.79 9.97
N PRO A 68 58.83 34.65 8.69
CA PRO A 68 57.88 34.67 7.59
C PRO A 68 56.82 33.56 7.70
N SER A 69 57.12 32.44 8.38
CA SER A 69 56.18 31.34 8.63
C SER A 69 55.06 31.72 9.61
N LYS A 70 55.38 32.36 10.74
CA LYS A 70 54.39 32.81 11.73
C LYS A 70 53.47 33.87 11.14
N LYS A 71 54.01 34.85 10.42
CA LYS A 71 53.20 35.86 9.71
C LYS A 71 52.23 35.24 8.70
N LYS A 72 52.62 34.15 8.03
CA LYS A 72 51.74 33.44 7.09
C LYS A 72 50.58 32.75 7.82
N VAL A 73 50.86 32.09 8.95
CA VAL A 73 49.82 31.46 9.79
C VAL A 73 48.86 32.51 10.34
N PHE A 74 49.36 33.65 10.87
CA PHE A 74 48.48 34.72 11.36
C PHE A 74 47.56 35.29 10.27
N ARG A 75 48.05 35.49 9.05
CA ARG A 75 47.20 35.89 7.93
C ARG A 75 46.14 34.85 7.61
N GLN A 76 46.51 33.57 7.66
CA GLN A 76 45.60 32.46 7.37
C GLN A 76 44.52 32.30 8.45
N VAL A 77 44.88 32.48 9.72
CA VAL A 77 43.92 32.49 10.84
C VAL A 77 42.95 33.66 10.71
N LEU A 78 43.43 34.86 10.36
CA LEU A 78 42.55 36.02 10.13
C LEU A 78 41.60 35.78 8.95
N GLN A 79 42.09 35.20 7.86
CA GLN A 79 41.27 34.85 6.70
C GLN A 79 40.23 33.77 7.03
N GLN A 80 40.59 32.79 7.87
CA GLN A 80 39.65 31.80 8.36
C GLN A 80 38.61 32.40 9.32
N GLN A 81 39.01 33.36 10.15
CA GLN A 81 38.11 34.09 11.06
C GLN A 81 37.06 34.87 10.26
N GLU A 82 37.46 35.55 9.19
CA GLU A 82 36.58 36.29 8.29
C GLU A 82 35.60 35.35 7.56
N MET A 83 36.10 34.25 7.00
CA MET A 83 35.26 33.24 6.34
C MET A 83 34.22 32.62 7.27
N LEU A 84 34.58 32.35 8.53
CA LEU A 84 33.65 31.81 9.52
C LEU A 84 32.56 32.83 9.87
N GLN A 85 32.91 34.11 10.01
CA GLN A 85 31.94 35.18 10.25
C GLN A 85 30.94 35.31 9.08
N ASP A 86 31.40 35.16 7.84
CA ASP A 86 30.52 35.18 6.67
C ASP A 86 29.56 33.97 6.64
N LEU A 87 30.03 32.77 6.98
CA LEU A 87 29.21 31.57 7.05
C LEU A 87 28.21 31.62 8.21
N GLU A 88 28.61 32.13 9.37
CA GLU A 88 27.72 32.37 10.51
C GLU A 88 26.61 33.36 10.12
N ALA A 89 26.95 34.43 9.39
CA ALA A 89 25.96 35.38 8.88
C ALA A 89 24.99 34.74 7.88
N GLN A 90 25.47 33.85 7.00
CA GLN A 90 24.63 33.12 6.05
C GLN A 90 23.68 32.13 6.74
N LEU A 91 24.17 31.39 7.74
CA LEU A 91 23.32 30.49 8.53
C LEU A 91 22.24 31.27 9.26
N VAL A 92 22.58 32.38 9.93
CA VAL A 92 21.59 33.23 10.60
C VAL A 92 20.58 33.81 9.60
N ALA A 93 20.99 34.13 8.37
CA ALA A 93 20.07 34.58 7.33
C ALA A 93 19.10 33.48 6.88
N LEU A 94 19.60 32.26 6.65
CA LEU A 94 18.79 31.09 6.27
C LEU A 94 17.88 30.61 7.40
N GLU A 95 18.34 30.67 8.65
CA GLU A 95 17.53 30.38 9.84
C GLU A 95 16.36 31.36 9.93
N ARG A 96 16.61 32.67 9.76
CA ARG A 96 15.55 33.69 9.71
C ARG A 96 14.59 33.48 8.55
N GLU A 97 15.09 33.10 7.38
CA GLU A 97 14.25 32.81 6.22
C GLU A 97 13.35 31.60 6.51
N THR A 98 13.92 30.53 7.07
CA THR A 98 13.17 29.34 7.49
C THR A 98 12.12 29.71 8.54
N GLU A 99 12.49 30.45 9.57
CA GLU A 99 11.56 30.96 10.59
C GLU A 99 10.44 31.80 9.98
N VAL A 100 10.70 32.61 8.95
CA VAL A 100 9.65 33.35 8.21
C VAL A 100 8.71 32.40 7.46
N TRP A 101 9.24 31.35 6.81
CA TRP A 101 8.43 30.33 6.16
C TRP A 101 7.61 29.50 7.16
N GLU A 102 8.12 29.28 8.38
CA GLU A 102 7.43 28.54 9.45
C GLU A 102 6.43 29.40 10.23
N MET A 103 6.77 30.65 10.52
CA MET A 103 5.87 31.64 11.12
C MET A 103 4.78 32.06 10.14
N GLY A 104 5.06 32.09 8.84
CA GLY A 104 4.04 32.24 7.79
C GLY A 104 3.00 31.12 7.78
N ARG A 105 3.30 29.94 8.38
CA ARG A 105 2.31 28.88 8.63
C ARG A 105 1.49 29.10 9.90
N HIS A 106 1.91 29.98 10.82
CA HIS A 106 1.31 30.11 12.16
C HIS A 106 0.86 31.52 12.57
N ALA A 107 1.26 32.62 11.93
CA ALA A 107 0.77 33.96 12.26
C ALA A 107 0.89 35.00 11.12
N THR A 108 -0.28 35.56 10.78
CA THR A 108 -0.54 36.90 10.20
C THR A 108 -0.03 37.19 8.77
N PRO A 109 -0.90 37.66 7.85
CA PRO A 109 -0.58 37.76 6.43
C PRO A 109 0.46 38.85 6.13
N LEU A 110 1.56 38.48 5.48
CA LEU A 110 2.50 39.43 4.89
C LEU A 110 1.83 40.18 3.72
N PRO A 111 2.04 41.51 3.58
CA PRO A 111 1.53 42.27 2.44
C PRO A 111 2.24 41.81 1.15
N GLY A 112 1.52 41.12 0.27
CA GLY A 112 1.99 40.74 -1.06
C GLY A 112 1.88 39.26 -1.40
N LEU A 113 1.68 38.38 -0.41
CA LEU A 113 1.22 37.02 -0.65
C LEU A 113 -0.30 37.01 -0.46
N ASN A 114 -1.03 36.44 -1.42
CA ASN A 114 -2.48 36.31 -1.34
C ASN A 114 -2.85 35.69 0.02
N PRO A 115 -3.54 36.42 0.93
CA PRO A 115 -3.85 35.93 2.26
C PRO A 115 -4.67 34.63 2.28
N GLY A 116 -5.26 34.25 1.14
CA GLY A 116 -6.09 33.05 0.99
C GLY A 116 -5.36 31.79 0.55
N LEU A 117 -4.05 31.79 0.27
CA LEU A 117 -3.37 30.58 -0.25
C LEU A 117 -3.42 29.38 0.71
N GLY A 118 -3.38 29.63 2.03
CA GLY A 118 -3.56 28.58 3.04
C GLY A 118 -4.98 28.02 3.06
N GLU A 119 -5.99 28.91 2.98
CA GLU A 119 -7.39 28.52 2.86
C GLU A 119 -7.66 27.76 1.55
N GLU A 120 -7.04 28.17 0.43
CA GLU A 120 -7.09 27.48 -0.85
C GLU A 120 -6.48 26.07 -0.75
N LEU A 121 -5.35 25.92 -0.03
CA LEU A 121 -4.74 24.62 0.21
C LEU A 121 -5.64 23.71 1.06
N ASP A 122 -6.25 24.24 2.12
CA ASP A 122 -7.20 23.51 2.97
C ASP A 122 -8.46 23.07 2.20
N VAL A 123 -8.96 23.96 1.32
CA VAL A 123 -10.08 23.65 0.42
C VAL A 123 -9.69 22.53 -0.54
N LEU A 124 -8.49 22.58 -1.13
CA LEU A 124 -7.99 21.55 -2.03
C LEU A 124 -7.73 20.22 -1.33
N GLU A 125 -7.21 20.23 -0.10
CA GLU A 125 -7.01 19.01 0.68
C GLU A 125 -8.36 18.37 1.01
N THR A 126 -9.34 19.18 1.45
CA THR A 126 -10.71 18.72 1.69
C THR A 126 -11.32 18.16 0.41
N ARG A 127 -11.10 18.83 -0.72
CA ARG A 127 -11.59 18.39 -2.03
C ARG A 127 -10.92 17.09 -2.49
N LEU A 128 -9.64 16.90 -2.21
CA LEU A 128 -8.92 15.67 -2.54
C LEU A 128 -9.45 14.49 -1.73
N ARG A 129 -9.77 14.69 -0.44
CA ARG A 129 -10.44 13.69 0.40
C ARG A 129 -11.84 13.36 -0.12
N GLN A 130 -12.62 14.38 -0.51
CA GLN A 130 -13.94 14.20 -1.11
C GLN A 130 -13.87 13.45 -2.45
N ASN A 131 -12.99 13.88 -3.36
CA ASN A 131 -12.77 13.22 -4.64
C ASN A 131 -12.33 11.77 -4.44
N GLY A 132 -11.49 11.48 -3.43
CA GLY A 132 -11.13 10.10 -3.07
C GLY A 132 -12.34 9.26 -2.65
N ALA A 133 -13.23 9.81 -1.82
CA ALA A 133 -14.46 9.12 -1.42
C ALA A 133 -15.45 8.95 -2.58
N GLU A 134 -15.57 9.95 -3.45
CA GLU A 134 -16.39 9.88 -4.67
C GLU A 134 -15.86 8.83 -5.65
N LEU A 135 -14.54 8.78 -5.86
CA LEU A 135 -13.90 7.78 -6.71
C LEU A 135 -14.17 6.36 -6.20
N MET A 136 -14.00 6.12 -4.89
CA MET A 136 -14.31 4.83 -4.28
C MET A 136 -15.78 4.41 -4.51
N HIS A 137 -16.71 5.37 -4.45
CA HIS A 137 -18.12 5.09 -4.75
C HIS A 137 -18.35 4.80 -6.24
N VAL A 138 -17.71 5.54 -7.14
CA VAL A 138 -17.77 5.30 -8.58
C VAL A 138 -17.26 3.91 -8.93
N GLU A 139 -16.10 3.51 -8.41
CA GLU A 139 -15.51 2.18 -8.60
C GLU A 139 -16.48 1.09 -8.14
N TYR A 140 -17.08 1.24 -6.96
CA TYR A 140 -18.10 0.30 -6.48
C TYR A 140 -19.31 0.23 -7.41
N CYS A 141 -19.82 1.37 -7.87
CA CYS A 141 -20.95 1.42 -8.80
C CYS A 141 -20.61 0.76 -10.14
N GLU A 142 -19.41 0.99 -10.67
CA GLU A 142 -18.91 0.36 -11.89
C GLU A 142 -18.83 -1.15 -11.76
N GLU A 143 -18.30 -1.66 -10.65
CA GLU A 143 -18.27 -3.10 -10.39
C GLU A 143 -19.68 -3.71 -10.33
N GLN A 144 -20.63 -3.04 -9.67
CA GLN A 144 -22.01 -3.53 -9.61
C GLN A 144 -22.66 -3.55 -10.99
N MET A 145 -22.48 -2.50 -11.78
CA MET A 145 -22.97 -2.45 -13.14
C MET A 145 -22.35 -3.57 -14.00
N GLN A 146 -21.06 -3.86 -13.84
CA GLN A 146 -20.41 -4.94 -14.56
C GLN A 146 -21.00 -6.32 -14.19
N ARG A 147 -21.25 -6.57 -12.90
CA ARG A 147 -21.91 -7.81 -12.45
C ARG A 147 -23.32 -7.96 -13.03
N GLU A 148 -24.09 -6.87 -13.07
CA GLU A 148 -25.43 -6.90 -13.69
C GLU A 148 -25.36 -7.13 -15.20
N LYS A 149 -24.39 -6.54 -15.89
CA LYS A 149 -24.16 -6.79 -17.32
C LYS A 149 -23.83 -8.25 -17.60
N ASP A 150 -23.00 -8.87 -16.77
CA ASP A 150 -22.65 -10.29 -16.93
C ASP A 150 -23.88 -11.19 -16.71
N LYS A 151 -24.72 -10.89 -15.71
CA LYS A 151 -26.00 -11.59 -15.50
C LYS A 151 -26.95 -11.41 -16.68
N GLU A 152 -27.05 -10.19 -17.21
CA GLU A 152 -27.89 -9.90 -18.37
C GLU A 152 -27.42 -10.72 -19.58
N GLN A 153 -26.11 -10.77 -19.83
CA GLN A 153 -25.53 -11.58 -20.90
C GLN A 153 -25.83 -13.08 -20.74
N ASP A 154 -25.73 -13.61 -19.52
CA ASP A 154 -26.11 -15.00 -19.22
C ASP A 154 -27.59 -15.25 -19.53
N ILE A 155 -28.49 -14.39 -19.03
CA ILE A 155 -29.93 -14.49 -19.30
C ILE A 155 -30.22 -14.42 -20.79
N GLN A 156 -29.60 -13.48 -21.51
CA GLN A 156 -29.72 -13.37 -22.96
C GLN A 156 -29.21 -14.64 -23.67
N GLY A 157 -28.14 -15.25 -23.18
CA GLY A 157 -27.64 -16.54 -23.66
C GLY A 157 -28.67 -17.66 -23.47
N ARG A 158 -29.25 -17.76 -22.27
CA ARG A 158 -30.30 -18.74 -21.94
C ARG A 158 -31.56 -18.53 -22.76
N LEU A 159 -31.96 -17.28 -22.99
CA LEU A 159 -33.10 -16.94 -23.86
C LEU A 159 -32.84 -17.40 -25.31
N ARG A 160 -31.65 -17.13 -25.86
CA ARG A 160 -31.28 -17.62 -27.21
C ARG A 160 -31.37 -19.15 -27.30
N GLN A 161 -30.90 -19.87 -26.28
CA GLN A 161 -31.01 -21.32 -26.22
C GLN A 161 -32.47 -21.79 -26.17
N LEU A 162 -33.32 -21.13 -25.37
CA LEU A 162 -34.75 -21.43 -25.30
C LEU A 162 -35.43 -21.22 -26.65
N TYR A 163 -35.16 -20.10 -27.32
CA TYR A 163 -35.68 -19.83 -28.67
C TYR A 163 -35.23 -20.90 -29.67
N ALA A 164 -33.95 -21.27 -29.69
CA ALA A 164 -33.45 -22.33 -30.56
C ALA A 164 -34.16 -23.68 -30.29
N SER A 165 -34.32 -24.06 -29.02
CA SER A 165 -35.02 -25.30 -28.65
C SER A 165 -36.52 -25.27 -29.02
N MET A 166 -37.17 -24.12 -28.88
CA MET A 166 -38.57 -23.95 -29.26
C MET A 166 -38.74 -24.08 -30.78
N ASP A 167 -37.80 -23.56 -31.56
CA ASP A 167 -37.78 -23.72 -33.02
C ASP A 167 -37.54 -25.19 -33.41
N GLU A 168 -36.64 -25.89 -32.71
CA GLU A 168 -36.44 -27.33 -32.90
C GLU A 168 -37.70 -28.15 -32.63
N TYR A 169 -38.39 -27.90 -31.51
CA TYR A 169 -39.65 -28.58 -31.20
C TYR A 169 -40.75 -28.21 -32.20
N SER A 170 -40.80 -26.95 -32.62
CA SER A 170 -41.75 -26.49 -33.65
C SER A 170 -41.50 -27.19 -34.99
N PHE A 171 -40.25 -27.41 -35.37
CA PHE A 171 -39.87 -28.19 -36.55
C PHE A 171 -40.27 -29.66 -36.40
N ARG A 172 -39.92 -30.30 -35.28
CA ARG A 172 -40.30 -31.71 -35.00
C ARG A 172 -41.81 -31.91 -35.02
N LEU A 173 -42.57 -30.95 -34.47
CA LEU A 173 -44.02 -31.01 -34.48
C LEU A 173 -44.59 -30.96 -35.91
N LYS A 174 -44.06 -30.07 -36.76
CA LYS A 174 -44.45 -30.00 -38.18
C LYS A 174 -44.08 -31.28 -38.95
N ASP A 175 -42.92 -31.85 -38.67
CA ASP A 175 -42.50 -33.11 -39.29
C ASP A 175 -43.42 -34.28 -38.89
N LEU A 176 -43.70 -34.42 -37.59
CA LEU A 176 -44.65 -35.42 -37.08
C LEU A 176 -46.07 -35.20 -37.63
N GLN A 177 -46.52 -33.95 -37.75
CA GLN A 177 -47.81 -33.62 -38.35
C GLN A 177 -47.86 -34.05 -39.82
N THR A 178 -46.79 -33.79 -40.57
CA THR A 178 -46.66 -34.22 -41.97
C THR A 178 -46.65 -35.74 -42.08
N HIS A 179 -45.90 -36.42 -41.22
CA HIS A 179 -45.85 -37.87 -41.19
C HIS A 179 -47.21 -38.50 -40.83
N SER A 180 -47.89 -37.96 -39.82
CA SER A 180 -49.23 -38.39 -39.42
C SER A 180 -50.26 -38.19 -40.54
N PHE A 181 -50.20 -37.06 -41.24
CA PHE A 181 -51.04 -36.81 -42.41
C PHE A 181 -50.82 -37.84 -43.52
N ARG A 182 -49.55 -38.15 -43.86
CA ARG A 182 -49.22 -39.19 -44.86
C ARG A 182 -49.73 -40.56 -44.44
N LEU A 183 -49.43 -40.98 -43.21
CA LEU A 183 -49.89 -42.26 -42.69
C LEU A 183 -51.43 -42.37 -42.67
N GLY A 184 -52.11 -41.28 -42.33
CA GLY A 184 -53.58 -41.21 -42.40
C GLY A 184 -54.11 -41.33 -43.82
N GLN A 185 -53.45 -40.70 -44.80
CA GLN A 185 -53.78 -40.85 -46.21
C GLN A 185 -53.58 -42.29 -46.69
N ASP A 186 -52.44 -42.89 -46.36
CA ASP A 186 -52.13 -44.29 -46.69
C ASP A 186 -53.17 -45.23 -46.08
N PHE A 187 -53.58 -44.99 -44.83
CA PHE A 187 -54.65 -45.74 -44.18
C PHE A 187 -55.99 -45.60 -44.90
N CYS A 188 -56.38 -44.39 -45.32
CA CYS A 188 -57.62 -44.18 -46.09
C CYS A 188 -57.59 -44.93 -47.42
N VAL A 189 -56.48 -44.86 -48.16
CA VAL A 189 -56.29 -45.59 -49.42
C VAL A 189 -56.39 -47.09 -49.19
N GLU A 190 -55.73 -47.63 -48.17
CA GLU A 190 -55.79 -49.06 -47.85
C GLU A 190 -57.17 -49.49 -47.36
N ALA A 191 -57.86 -48.67 -46.55
CA ALA A 191 -59.23 -48.93 -46.14
C ALA A 191 -60.19 -48.98 -47.35
N GLN A 192 -60.02 -48.06 -48.31
CA GLN A 192 -60.81 -48.04 -49.54
C GLN A 192 -60.47 -49.18 -50.50
N ARG A 193 -59.20 -49.59 -50.58
CA ARG A 193 -58.80 -50.81 -51.31
C ARG A 193 -59.44 -52.04 -50.70
N ARG A 194 -59.44 -52.15 -49.37
CA ARG A 194 -60.07 -53.26 -48.64
C ARG A 194 -61.60 -53.27 -48.78
N SER A 195 -62.25 -52.12 -48.85
CA SER A 195 -63.71 -52.06 -49.09
C SER A 195 -64.09 -52.33 -50.54
N SER A 196 -63.19 -52.03 -51.48
CA SER A 196 -63.39 -52.28 -52.91
C SER A 196 -63.02 -53.71 -53.32
N HIS A 197 -62.23 -54.42 -52.50
CA HIS A 197 -62.12 -55.87 -52.56
C HIS A 197 -63.36 -56.47 -51.89
N PRO A 198 -64.19 -57.26 -52.58
CA PRO A 198 -65.17 -58.09 -51.89
C PRO A 198 -64.37 -59.00 -50.97
N GLY A 199 -64.52 -58.82 -49.65
CA GLY A 199 -63.84 -59.63 -48.66
C GLY A 199 -64.02 -61.10 -49.04
N THR A 200 -62.91 -61.85 -49.11
CA THR A 200 -63.02 -63.30 -49.31
C THR A 200 -63.89 -63.85 -48.19
N PRO A 201 -65.06 -64.46 -48.48
CA PRO A 201 -66.00 -64.91 -47.46
C PRO A 201 -65.33 -65.80 -46.41
N GLN A 202 -64.29 -66.53 -46.84
CA GLN A 202 -63.46 -67.42 -46.04
C GLN A 202 -62.75 -66.73 -44.85
N SER A 203 -62.35 -65.46 -44.95
CA SER A 203 -61.67 -64.77 -43.85
C SER A 203 -62.64 -64.26 -42.78
N GLU A 204 -63.84 -63.84 -43.17
CA GLU A 204 -64.88 -63.43 -42.23
C GLU A 204 -65.53 -64.64 -41.55
N GLU A 205 -65.80 -65.72 -42.28
CA GLU A 205 -66.28 -66.99 -41.73
C GLU A 205 -65.26 -67.59 -40.75
N ALA A 206 -63.96 -67.58 -41.07
CA ALA A 206 -62.93 -68.07 -40.15
C ALA A 206 -62.87 -67.26 -38.85
N MET A 207 -63.00 -65.93 -38.94
CA MET A 207 -63.05 -65.05 -37.75
C MET A 207 -64.35 -65.25 -36.94
N GLY A 208 -65.48 -65.47 -37.60
CA GLY A 208 -66.76 -65.81 -36.97
C GLY A 208 -66.71 -67.14 -36.22
N ALA A 209 -66.20 -68.18 -36.89
CA ALA A 209 -66.01 -69.50 -36.30
C ALA A 209 -65.10 -69.46 -35.06
N LEU A 210 -64.00 -68.69 -35.12
CA LEU A 210 -63.10 -68.52 -33.97
C LEU A 210 -63.78 -67.79 -32.80
N ARG A 211 -64.61 -66.77 -33.08
CA ARG A 211 -65.39 -66.05 -32.05
C ARG A 211 -66.41 -66.97 -31.38
N GLU A 212 -67.12 -67.77 -32.16
CA GLU A 212 -68.08 -68.75 -31.64
C GLU A 212 -67.38 -69.85 -30.84
N GLU A 213 -66.22 -70.34 -31.28
CA GLU A 213 -65.44 -71.31 -30.53
C GLU A 213 -65.00 -70.74 -29.17
N LEU A 214 -64.47 -69.51 -29.16
CA LEU A 214 -64.09 -68.83 -27.91
C LEU A 214 -65.30 -68.62 -26.98
N HIS A 215 -66.44 -68.21 -27.54
CA HIS A 215 -67.66 -68.03 -26.75
C HIS A 215 -68.14 -69.36 -26.16
N ASN A 216 -68.16 -70.43 -26.95
CA ASN A 216 -68.51 -71.78 -26.52
C ASN A 216 -67.55 -72.29 -25.44
N ARG A 217 -66.23 -72.12 -25.62
CA ARG A 217 -65.22 -72.50 -24.61
C ARG A 217 -65.44 -71.73 -23.30
N HIS A 218 -65.75 -70.45 -23.39
CA HIS A 218 -66.01 -69.63 -22.22
C HIS A 218 -67.32 -70.04 -21.51
N GLN A 219 -68.39 -70.33 -22.26
CA GLN A 219 -69.67 -70.84 -21.73
C GLN A 219 -69.49 -72.19 -21.03
N LYS A 220 -68.79 -73.14 -21.68
CA LYS A 220 -68.45 -74.46 -21.12
C LYS A 220 -67.61 -74.31 -19.85
N GLY A 221 -66.62 -73.41 -19.86
CA GLY A 221 -65.82 -73.10 -18.68
C GLY A 221 -66.65 -72.51 -17.53
N ARG A 222 -67.60 -71.63 -17.82
CA ARG A 222 -68.54 -71.10 -16.82
C ARG A 222 -69.48 -72.17 -16.27
N GLY A 223 -69.98 -73.07 -17.13
CA GLY A 223 -70.80 -74.22 -16.74
C GLY A 223 -70.05 -75.16 -15.80
N ALA A 224 -68.85 -75.60 -16.20
CA ALA A 224 -68.00 -76.46 -15.37
C ALA A 224 -67.62 -75.81 -14.02
N ARG A 225 -67.40 -74.49 -13.99
CA ARG A 225 -67.18 -73.76 -12.73
C ARG A 225 -68.43 -73.75 -11.84
N ARG A 226 -69.62 -73.54 -12.41
CA ARG A 226 -70.89 -73.58 -11.66
C ARG A 226 -71.18 -74.96 -11.08
N GLU A 227 -70.98 -76.01 -11.87
CA GLU A 227 -71.15 -77.40 -11.41
C GLU A 227 -70.19 -77.74 -10.27
N ARG A 228 -68.91 -77.36 -10.38
CA ARG A 228 -67.93 -77.50 -9.29
C ARG A 228 -68.40 -76.77 -8.03
N CYS A 229 -68.93 -75.55 -8.13
CA CYS A 229 -69.47 -74.84 -6.97
C CYS A 229 -70.66 -75.58 -6.34
N GLN A 230 -71.60 -76.09 -7.14
CA GLN A 230 -72.75 -76.85 -6.61
C GLN A 230 -72.33 -78.16 -5.94
N VAL A 231 -71.33 -78.87 -6.48
CA VAL A 231 -70.80 -80.09 -5.85
C VAL A 231 -70.11 -79.76 -4.53
N LEU A 232 -69.30 -78.71 -4.48
CA LEU A 232 -68.66 -78.25 -3.24
C LEU A 232 -69.69 -77.85 -2.18
N GLU A 233 -70.76 -77.14 -2.56
CA GLU A 233 -71.86 -76.82 -1.64
C GLU A 233 -72.60 -78.06 -1.13
N LYS A 234 -72.81 -79.07 -1.98
CA LYS A 234 -73.45 -80.33 -1.59
C LYS A 234 -72.57 -81.17 -0.66
N LEU A 235 -71.24 -81.14 -0.85
CA LEU A 235 -70.29 -81.82 0.04
C LEU A 235 -70.19 -81.14 1.40
N ASN A 236 -70.38 -79.82 1.47
CA ASN A 236 -70.31 -79.05 2.73
C ASN A 236 -71.61 -79.10 3.56
N LYS A 237 -72.66 -79.77 3.06
CA LYS A 237 -73.98 -79.93 3.72
C LYS A 237 -74.21 -81.37 4.26
N LYS A 238 -73.20 -82.23 4.21
CA LYS A 238 -73.18 -83.57 4.84
C LYS A 238 -72.17 -83.58 5.96
#